data_AF-A0AAV7M6I5-F1
#
_entry.id   AF-A0AAV7M6I5-F1
#
_cell.length_a   1.000
_cell.length_b   1.000
_cell.length_c   1.000
_cell.angle_alpha   90.00
_cell.angle_beta   90.00
_cell.angle_gamma   90.00
#
_symmetry.space_group_name_H-M   'P 1'
#
loop_
_entity.id
_entity.type
_entity.pdbx_description
1 polymer ?
#
loop_
_entity_poly.entity_id
_entity_poly.type
_entity_poly.pdbx_seq_one_letter_code
_entity_poly.pdbx_strand_id
1 'polypeptide(L)'
;MAVTSAAVHIITAGAPVHWLLGPIGSNVNQCSIAPRSTTAYRHGAQRQRCYPTIPLSQHRQLGHVRRWWNSPVDRPLVDLLTMEERHLIVTYRFDRATIQELCTQLEPDLMSPIRHPTGIPPDVQVLSVLHFLASGSFQTTVAMASGMSQPMFSNVLSRVLSALLKHVSRYIIFPEVEDLPTVKGDFYALGHIPNVIGAIDGTHVALVPPHRSEQVYRNRKSYHSLNVQMACLAVQYISQVNAMFPGSVHDAYILRNSSIPDMMAQLQRHRVWLLGDSGYPNLSWLLTPLRNPRTRAEECYNEAHGRTRRVIERTFGLLKARFRCLHMTGGSLFYSPKKEDGPDDGVVAAVEPVDSDEEEAEEEDNDNRESVIQQYFQ
;
A
#
# COMPACT_ATOMS: atom_id res chain seq x y z
N MET A 1 2.19 0.03 8.49
CA MET A 1 2.77 1.36 8.77
C MET A 1 4.08 1.57 8.01
N ALA A 2 5.13 0.77 8.23
CA ALA A 2 6.35 0.85 7.41
C ALA A 2 6.10 0.51 5.93
N VAL A 3 5.28 -0.50 5.60
CA VAL A 3 4.91 -0.83 4.20
C VAL A 3 4.14 0.31 3.53
N THR A 4 3.23 0.96 4.24
CA THR A 4 2.43 2.08 3.72
C THR A 4 3.25 3.35 3.55
N SER A 5 4.08 3.69 4.53
CA SER A 5 4.94 4.88 4.49
C SER A 5 6.16 4.69 3.56
N ALA A 6 6.72 3.49 3.45
CA ALA A 6 7.79 3.18 2.50
C ALA A 6 7.30 2.91 1.07
N ALA A 7 6.10 2.35 0.86
CA ALA A 7 5.49 2.33 -0.47
C ALA A 7 5.20 3.76 -0.97
N VAL A 8 4.92 4.69 -0.06
CA VAL A 8 4.84 6.12 -0.37
C VAL A 8 6.23 6.69 -0.70
N HIS A 9 7.28 6.28 0.00
CA HIS A 9 8.66 6.71 -0.28
C HIS A 9 9.19 6.28 -1.65
N ILE A 10 8.86 5.09 -2.14
CA ILE A 10 9.31 4.63 -3.46
C ILE A 10 8.60 5.40 -4.60
N ILE A 11 7.46 6.07 -4.35
CA ILE A 11 6.85 7.00 -5.31
C ILE A 11 7.70 8.27 -5.46
N THR A 12 8.30 8.71 -4.37
CA THR A 12 8.93 10.03 -4.29
C THR A 12 10.45 9.96 -4.47
N ALA A 13 11.08 8.80 -4.22
CA ALA A 13 12.51 8.56 -4.36
C ALA A 13 13.03 8.40 -5.80
N GLY A 14 12.17 8.45 -6.82
CA GLY A 14 12.54 8.26 -8.22
C GLY A 14 11.91 9.33 -9.12
N ALA A 15 12.54 10.50 -9.16
CA ALA A 15 12.29 11.62 -10.07
C ALA A 15 10.90 12.29 -9.98
N PRO A 16 10.77 13.58 -10.36
CA PRO A 16 9.49 14.27 -10.29
C PRO A 16 8.53 13.62 -11.30
N VAL A 17 7.26 13.50 -10.92
CA VAL A 17 6.15 12.87 -11.68
C VAL A 17 6.10 13.29 -13.17
N HIS A 18 6.72 14.40 -13.58
CA HIS A 18 6.90 14.74 -15.01
C HIS A 18 7.65 13.67 -15.85
N TRP A 19 8.44 12.77 -15.25
CA TRP A 19 9.05 11.62 -15.95
C TRP A 19 8.09 10.42 -16.10
N LEU A 20 6.91 10.45 -15.48
CA LEU A 20 5.88 9.41 -15.63
C LEU A 20 5.05 9.53 -16.92
N LEU A 21 5.28 10.58 -17.72
CA LEU A 21 4.56 10.83 -18.98
C LEU A 21 5.53 10.84 -20.18
N GLY A 22 6.00 9.66 -20.60
CA GLY A 22 6.44 9.46 -21.98
C GLY A 22 5.24 9.50 -22.93
N PRO A 23 5.37 10.02 -24.17
CA PRO A 23 4.25 10.29 -25.05
C PRO A 23 3.61 8.98 -25.53
N ILE A 24 2.42 8.64 -25.02
CA ILE A 24 1.58 7.62 -25.65
C ILE A 24 0.97 8.26 -26.89
N GLY A 25 1.72 8.12 -27.99
CA GLY A 25 1.26 8.41 -29.33
C GLY A 25 -0.05 7.70 -29.62
N SER A 26 -0.98 8.46 -30.15
CA SER A 26 -2.17 8.03 -30.84
C SER A 26 -1.88 6.89 -31.81
N ASN A 27 -2.45 5.71 -31.58
CA ASN A 27 -2.92 4.86 -32.67
C ASN A 27 -4.10 4.01 -32.22
N VAL A 28 -5.27 4.48 -32.63
CA VAL A 28 -6.52 3.76 -32.74
C VAL A 28 -6.35 2.65 -33.79
N ASN A 29 -6.72 1.42 -33.45
CA ASN A 29 -7.33 0.41 -34.32
C ASN A 29 -7.66 -0.82 -33.45
N GLN A 30 -8.91 -0.93 -32.98
CA GLN A 30 -9.93 -1.80 -33.56
C GLN A 30 -9.48 -3.27 -33.70
N CYS A 31 -9.92 -4.12 -32.77
CA CYS A 31 -10.27 -5.48 -33.13
C CYS A 31 -11.40 -5.97 -32.20
N SER A 32 -12.58 -6.05 -32.81
CA SER A 32 -13.86 -6.46 -32.26
C SER A 32 -13.97 -7.97 -32.24
N ILE A 33 -14.40 -8.60 -31.14
CA ILE A 33 -15.03 -9.92 -31.18
C ILE A 33 -16.23 -9.96 -30.24
N ALA A 34 -17.41 -10.13 -30.84
CA ALA A 34 -18.71 -10.35 -30.22
C ALA A 34 -19.00 -11.86 -30.07
N PRO A 35 -20.07 -12.27 -29.35
CA PRO A 35 -20.14 -13.53 -28.58
C PRO A 35 -20.75 -14.72 -29.34
N ARG A 36 -20.63 -15.93 -28.77
CA ARG A 36 -21.48 -17.08 -29.15
C ARG A 36 -22.01 -17.85 -27.94
N SER A 37 -23.27 -18.23 -28.11
CA SER A 37 -24.20 -18.89 -27.21
C SER A 37 -24.05 -20.42 -27.15
N THR A 38 -24.40 -20.94 -25.97
CA THR A 38 -25.01 -22.23 -25.58
C THR A 38 -25.34 -23.29 -26.64
N THR A 39 -24.94 -24.54 -26.34
CA THR A 39 -25.81 -25.73 -26.47
C THR A 39 -25.44 -26.81 -25.44
N ALA A 40 -26.47 -27.42 -24.84
CA ALA A 40 -26.41 -28.47 -23.83
C ALA A 40 -26.13 -29.86 -24.41
N TYR A 41 -25.54 -30.75 -23.60
CA TYR A 41 -25.72 -32.21 -23.74
C TYR A 41 -25.62 -32.90 -22.36
N ARG A 42 -26.65 -33.70 -22.03
CA ARG A 42 -26.74 -34.61 -20.88
C ARG A 42 -26.44 -36.04 -21.33
N HIS A 43 -25.67 -36.77 -20.53
CA HIS A 43 -25.72 -38.21 -20.19
C HIS A 43 -24.46 -38.44 -19.31
N GLY A 44 -24.45 -39.03 -18.11
CA GLY A 44 -25.22 -40.17 -17.60
C GLY A 44 -24.33 -41.41 -17.59
N ALA A 45 -23.37 -41.53 -16.66
CA ALA A 45 -22.66 -42.79 -16.38
C ALA A 45 -21.98 -42.80 -14.99
N GLN A 46 -22.38 -43.76 -14.16
CA GLN A 46 -21.74 -44.18 -12.91
C GLN A 46 -20.31 -44.69 -13.17
N ARG A 47 -19.33 -44.32 -12.35
CA ARG A 47 -18.16 -45.17 -12.01
C ARG A 47 -17.62 -44.90 -10.61
N GLN A 48 -17.20 -45.99 -9.99
CA GLN A 48 -16.81 -46.21 -8.59
C GLN A 48 -15.58 -45.38 -8.15
N ARG A 49 -15.56 -45.01 -6.86
CA ARG A 49 -14.35 -44.56 -6.16
C ARG A 49 -13.49 -45.78 -5.79
N CYS A 50 -12.27 -45.84 -6.30
CA CYS A 50 -11.23 -46.72 -5.78
C CYS A 50 -10.21 -45.83 -5.04
N TYR A 51 -10.12 -45.96 -3.72
CA TYR A 51 -8.98 -45.50 -2.95
C TYR A 51 -7.99 -46.67 -2.81
N PRO A 52 -6.69 -46.51 -3.05
CA PRO A 52 -5.73 -47.55 -2.73
C PRO A 52 -5.46 -47.54 -1.21
N THR A 53 -5.91 -48.59 -0.53
CA THR A 53 -5.54 -48.93 0.85
C THR A 53 -4.16 -49.59 0.82
N ILE A 54 -3.14 -48.97 1.43
CA ILE A 54 -1.81 -49.56 1.57
C ILE A 54 -1.80 -50.46 2.83
N PRO A 55 -1.35 -51.73 2.74
CA PRO A 55 -1.32 -52.62 3.90
C PRO A 55 -0.25 -52.25 4.94
N LEU A 56 -0.65 -52.20 6.20
CA LEU A 56 0.21 -52.11 7.39
C LEU A 56 0.96 -53.43 7.61
N SER A 57 2.12 -53.62 6.98
CA SER A 57 3.14 -54.57 7.47
C SER A 57 4.46 -54.42 6.71
N GLN A 58 5.23 -53.37 7.01
CA GLN A 58 6.70 -53.37 6.82
C GLN A 58 7.34 -52.15 7.53
N HIS A 59 7.15 -52.07 8.85
CA HIS A 59 8.00 -51.23 9.70
C HIS A 59 9.15 -52.09 10.25
N ARG A 60 10.31 -52.04 9.60
CA ARG A 60 11.64 -52.21 10.21
C ARG A 60 12.72 -51.98 9.16
N GLN A 61 13.19 -50.74 9.08
CA GLN A 61 14.58 -50.31 8.85
C GLN A 61 14.58 -48.78 8.65
N LEU A 62 14.40 -48.04 9.75
CA LEU A 62 14.71 -46.61 9.77
C LEU A 62 16.22 -46.46 9.94
N GLY A 63 16.94 -46.55 8.82
CA GLY A 63 18.30 -46.06 8.71
C GLY A 63 18.29 -44.53 8.79
N HIS A 64 19.27 -43.96 9.49
CA HIS A 64 19.56 -42.53 9.60
C HIS A 64 19.38 -41.79 8.26
N VAL A 65 18.26 -41.09 8.08
CA VAL A 65 18.14 -40.07 7.03
C VAL A 65 18.92 -38.85 7.52
N ARG A 66 20.17 -38.74 7.06
CA ARG A 66 21.00 -37.56 7.28
C ARG A 66 20.25 -36.32 6.76
N ARG A 67 20.18 -35.29 7.61
CA ARG A 67 19.67 -33.94 7.32
C ARG A 67 20.18 -33.42 5.97
N TRP A 68 19.26 -33.17 5.05
CA TRP A 68 19.49 -32.51 3.75
C TRP A 68 19.58 -30.97 3.87
N TRP A 69 20.26 -30.45 4.89
CA TRP A 69 20.35 -28.99 5.14
C TRP A 69 21.70 -28.37 4.76
N ASN A 70 22.54 -29.04 3.97
CA ASN A 70 23.89 -28.56 3.64
C ASN A 70 24.21 -28.53 2.12
N SER A 71 23.21 -28.35 1.26
CA SER A 71 23.50 -27.87 -0.10
C SER A 71 23.55 -26.34 -0.07
N PRO A 72 24.58 -25.69 -0.63
CA PRO A 72 24.49 -24.27 -0.95
C PRO A 72 23.20 -24.09 -1.75
N VAL A 73 22.27 -23.29 -1.24
CA VAL A 73 21.09 -22.90 -2.03
C VAL A 73 21.69 -22.20 -3.25
N ASP A 74 21.60 -22.84 -4.40
CA ASP A 74 22.00 -22.29 -5.68
C ASP A 74 21.04 -21.13 -5.93
N ARG A 75 21.40 -19.95 -5.43
CA ARG A 75 20.61 -18.74 -5.62
C ARG A 75 20.87 -18.34 -7.06
N PRO A 76 19.90 -18.40 -7.99
CA PRO A 76 20.05 -17.68 -9.24
C PRO A 76 20.23 -16.23 -8.83
N LEU A 77 21.47 -15.75 -8.89
CA LEU A 77 21.79 -14.37 -8.55
C LEU A 77 20.97 -13.52 -9.51
N VAL A 78 20.02 -12.74 -8.97
CA VAL A 78 19.24 -11.82 -9.77
C VAL A 78 20.22 -10.76 -10.27
N ASP A 79 20.79 -10.99 -11.44
CA ASP A 79 21.68 -10.04 -12.07
C ASP A 79 20.84 -8.97 -12.77
N LEU A 80 20.61 -7.88 -12.04
CA LEU A 80 19.99 -6.66 -12.51
C LEU A 80 20.44 -6.26 -13.91
N LEU A 81 21.73 -6.43 -14.24
CA LEU A 81 22.33 -6.00 -15.50
C LEU A 81 21.91 -6.86 -16.69
N THR A 82 21.50 -8.11 -16.47
CA THR A 82 21.14 -9.06 -17.53
C THR A 82 19.65 -9.10 -17.85
N MET A 83 18.80 -8.62 -16.92
CA MET A 83 17.35 -8.62 -17.12
C MET A 83 16.94 -7.61 -18.19
N GLU A 84 15.95 -7.94 -19.02
CA GLU A 84 15.39 -7.01 -19.99
C GLU A 84 14.53 -5.92 -19.32
N GLU A 85 14.58 -4.69 -19.84
CA GLU A 85 13.88 -3.53 -19.27
C GLU A 85 12.38 -3.76 -19.08
N ARG A 86 11.72 -4.39 -20.07
CA ARG A 86 10.30 -4.73 -19.98
C ARG A 86 9.98 -5.64 -18.80
N HIS A 87 10.89 -6.55 -18.45
CA HIS A 87 10.71 -7.45 -17.33
C HIS A 87 10.81 -6.67 -16.01
N LEU A 88 11.75 -5.74 -15.91
CA LEU A 88 11.90 -4.91 -14.72
C LEU A 88 10.65 -4.07 -14.45
N ILE A 89 10.11 -3.43 -15.49
CA ILE A 89 8.90 -2.61 -15.39
C ILE A 89 7.67 -3.45 -15.04
N VAL A 90 7.54 -4.66 -15.59
CA VAL A 90 6.38 -5.52 -15.30
C VAL A 90 6.46 -6.10 -13.88
N THR A 91 7.62 -6.57 -13.46
CA THR A 91 7.82 -7.26 -12.17
C THR A 91 7.96 -6.29 -11.00
N TYR A 92 8.80 -5.26 -11.14
CA TYR A 92 9.17 -4.34 -10.06
C TYR A 92 8.51 -2.97 -10.18
N ARG A 93 7.94 -2.62 -11.36
CA ARG A 93 7.29 -1.32 -11.65
C ARG A 93 8.24 -0.13 -11.75
N PHE A 94 9.53 -0.41 -11.87
CA PHE A 94 10.60 0.57 -12.03
C PHE A 94 11.47 0.19 -13.21
N ASP A 95 12.06 1.22 -13.83
CA ASP A 95 13.14 1.03 -14.79
C ASP A 95 14.44 0.70 -14.05
N ARG A 96 15.44 0.24 -14.82
CA ARG A 96 16.75 -0.15 -14.30
C ARG A 96 17.45 1.01 -13.62
N ALA A 97 17.39 2.20 -14.22
CA ALA A 97 18.06 3.39 -13.71
C ALA A 97 17.55 3.73 -12.30
N THR A 98 16.24 3.74 -12.09
CA THR A 98 15.64 4.00 -10.78
C THR A 98 16.00 2.90 -9.78
N ILE A 99 16.00 1.63 -10.19
CA ILE A 99 16.37 0.54 -9.29
C ILE A 99 17.84 0.65 -8.87
N GLN A 100 18.75 0.94 -9.80
CA GLN A 100 20.17 1.13 -9.50
C GLN A 100 20.42 2.32 -8.58
N GLU A 101 19.73 3.44 -8.82
CA GLU A 101 19.78 4.59 -7.95
C GLU A 101 19.28 4.24 -6.54
N LEU A 102 18.14 3.54 -6.43
CA LEU A 102 17.59 3.11 -5.15
C LEU A 102 18.54 2.17 -4.40
N CYS A 103 19.13 1.18 -5.09
CA CYS A 103 20.13 0.30 -4.51
C CYS A 103 21.33 1.08 -3.98
N THR A 104 21.86 2.02 -4.76
CA THR A 104 23.00 2.86 -4.37
C THR A 104 22.68 3.71 -3.14
N GLN A 105 21.47 4.28 -3.08
CA GLN A 105 21.04 5.10 -1.94
C GLN A 105 20.88 4.28 -0.66
N LEU A 106 20.35 3.06 -0.76
CA LEU A 106 20.06 2.19 0.40
C LEU A 106 21.25 1.30 0.81
N GLU A 107 22.26 1.15 -0.04
CA GLU A 107 23.43 0.31 0.22
C GLU A 107 24.09 0.58 1.58
N PRO A 108 24.33 1.84 2.01
CA PRO A 108 24.95 2.13 3.31
C PRO A 108 24.13 1.62 4.52
N ASP A 109 22.80 1.58 4.39
CA ASP A 109 21.89 1.11 5.44
C ASP A 109 21.67 -0.42 5.42
N LEU A 110 21.85 -1.05 4.25
CA LEU A 110 21.57 -2.46 4.03
C LEU A 110 22.81 -3.36 4.15
N MET A 111 24.00 -2.79 4.02
CA MET A 111 25.23 -3.52 4.29
C MET A 111 25.37 -3.85 5.77
N SER A 112 25.61 -5.13 6.06
CA SER A 112 26.02 -5.55 7.40
C SER A 112 27.48 -5.16 7.62
N PRO A 113 27.86 -4.58 8.79
CA PRO A 113 29.26 -4.33 9.12
C PRO A 113 30.09 -5.62 9.16
N ILE A 114 29.45 -6.78 9.32
CA ILE A 114 30.07 -8.09 9.26
C ILE A 114 29.69 -8.74 7.93
N ARG A 115 30.67 -8.86 7.02
CA ARG A 115 30.52 -9.60 5.75
C ARG A 115 30.45 -11.10 6.02
N HIS A 116 29.27 -11.60 6.37
CA HIS A 116 29.03 -13.03 6.38
C HIS A 116 28.95 -13.56 4.94
N PRO A 117 29.59 -14.70 4.61
CA PRO A 117 29.55 -15.31 3.28
C PRO A 117 28.13 -15.63 2.76
N THR A 118 27.16 -15.75 3.68
CA THR A 118 25.76 -16.08 3.40
C THR A 118 24.83 -14.86 3.36
N GLY A 119 25.37 -13.66 3.55
CA GLY A 119 24.63 -12.40 3.54
C GLY A 119 23.90 -12.20 2.21
N ILE A 120 22.68 -11.65 2.28
CA ILE A 120 21.93 -11.30 1.06
C ILE A 120 22.47 -9.97 0.54
N PRO A 121 22.89 -9.89 -0.74
CA PRO A 121 23.32 -8.63 -1.34
C PRO A 121 22.26 -7.53 -1.25
N PRO A 122 22.61 -6.24 -1.06
CA PRO A 122 21.65 -5.14 -1.01
C PRO A 122 20.70 -5.10 -2.20
N ASP A 123 21.20 -5.37 -3.41
CA ASP A 123 20.39 -5.41 -4.63
C ASP A 123 19.27 -6.44 -4.56
N VAL A 124 19.60 -7.65 -4.10
CA VAL A 124 18.62 -8.73 -3.95
C VAL A 124 17.61 -8.36 -2.87
N GLN A 125 18.04 -7.74 -1.76
CA GLN A 125 17.14 -7.27 -0.71
C GLN A 125 16.13 -6.25 -1.26
N VAL A 126 16.61 -5.23 -2.00
CA VAL A 126 15.77 -4.19 -2.60
C VAL A 126 14.81 -4.79 -3.62
N LEU A 127 15.29 -5.62 -4.55
CA LEU A 127 14.45 -6.25 -5.58
C LEU A 127 13.36 -7.14 -4.99
N SER A 128 13.70 -7.97 -3.99
CA SER A 128 12.71 -8.80 -3.31
C SER A 128 11.60 -7.96 -2.68
N VAL A 129 11.96 -6.85 -2.05
CA VAL A 129 10.99 -5.94 -1.43
C VAL A 129 10.17 -5.19 -2.47
N LEU A 130 10.78 -4.68 -3.53
CA LEU A 130 10.07 -4.06 -4.65
C LEU A 130 9.06 -5.03 -5.27
N HIS A 131 9.44 -6.30 -5.47
CA HIS A 131 8.54 -7.32 -6.00
C HIS A 131 7.34 -7.54 -5.07
N PHE A 132 7.54 -7.59 -3.75
CA PHE A 132 6.45 -7.70 -2.79
C PHE A 132 5.51 -6.49 -2.86
N LEU A 133 6.04 -5.27 -2.86
CA LEU A 133 5.24 -4.06 -2.89
C LEU A 133 4.47 -3.92 -4.22
N ALA A 134 5.12 -4.26 -5.34
CA ALA A 134 4.55 -4.22 -6.69
C ALA A 134 3.44 -5.27 -6.90
N SER A 135 3.64 -6.50 -6.41
CA SER A 135 2.71 -7.61 -6.60
C SER A 135 1.57 -7.61 -5.59
N GLY A 136 1.84 -7.17 -4.35
CA GLY A 136 0.95 -7.41 -3.20
C GLY A 136 0.83 -8.89 -2.83
N SER A 137 1.74 -9.76 -3.29
CA SER A 137 1.64 -11.20 -3.03
C SER A 137 1.98 -11.55 -1.58
N PHE A 138 1.80 -12.82 -1.21
CA PHE A 138 2.21 -13.33 0.09
C PHE A 138 3.75 -13.33 0.21
N GLN A 139 4.25 -13.09 1.42
CA GLN A 139 5.70 -13.08 1.69
C GLN A 139 6.35 -14.42 1.29
N THR A 140 5.68 -15.54 1.54
CA THR A 140 6.15 -16.88 1.18
C THR A 140 6.46 -17.01 -0.31
N THR A 141 5.54 -16.57 -1.17
CA THR A 141 5.70 -16.60 -2.63
C THR A 141 6.89 -15.76 -3.10
N VAL A 142 7.01 -14.54 -2.59
CA VAL A 142 8.10 -13.62 -2.97
C VAL A 142 9.45 -14.09 -2.43
N ALA A 143 9.47 -14.64 -1.22
CA ALA A 143 10.65 -15.22 -0.60
C ALA A 143 11.18 -16.40 -1.43
N MET A 144 10.30 -17.34 -1.82
CA MET A 144 10.67 -18.47 -2.67
C MET A 144 11.21 -18.02 -4.03
N ALA A 145 10.55 -17.04 -4.67
CA ALA A 145 11.00 -16.49 -5.96
C ALA A 145 12.38 -15.82 -5.85
N SER A 146 12.75 -15.33 -4.67
CA SER A 146 14.04 -14.69 -4.39
C SER A 146 15.08 -15.63 -3.77
N GLY A 147 14.79 -16.93 -3.65
CA GLY A 147 15.71 -17.92 -3.07
C GLY A 147 15.94 -17.74 -1.56
N MET A 148 14.95 -17.24 -0.81
CA MET A 148 15.02 -17.03 0.63
C MET A 148 13.86 -17.71 1.39
N SER A 149 14.07 -18.02 2.68
CA SER A 149 12.98 -18.45 3.56
C SER A 149 12.08 -17.26 3.91
N GLN A 150 10.81 -17.51 4.24
CA GLN A 150 9.88 -16.44 4.61
C GLN A 150 10.34 -15.63 5.84
N PRO A 151 10.88 -16.21 6.92
CA PRO A 151 11.41 -15.43 8.04
C PRO A 151 12.58 -14.52 7.64
N MET A 152 13.42 -14.99 6.73
CA MET A 152 14.52 -14.19 6.18
C MET A 152 14.00 -13.03 5.34
N PHE A 153 12.98 -13.26 4.51
CA PHE A 153 12.30 -12.19 3.76
C PHE A 153 11.65 -11.17 4.69
N SER A 154 10.98 -11.61 5.77
CA SER A 154 10.37 -10.70 6.75
C SER A 154 11.39 -9.74 7.36
N ASN A 155 12.57 -10.26 7.74
CA ASN A 155 13.68 -9.44 8.22
C ASN A 155 14.21 -8.48 7.16
N VAL A 156 14.40 -8.96 5.92
CA VAL A 156 14.82 -8.12 4.78
C VAL A 156 13.81 -7.00 4.53
N LEU A 157 12.52 -7.32 4.51
CA LEU A 157 11.45 -6.35 4.34
C LEU A 157 11.54 -5.27 5.41
N SER A 158 11.57 -5.64 6.69
CA SER A 158 11.67 -4.67 7.80
C SER A 158 12.91 -3.77 7.67
N ARG A 159 14.07 -4.33 7.27
CA ARG A 159 15.31 -3.57 7.07
C ARG A 159 15.22 -2.58 5.91
N VAL A 160 14.76 -3.03 4.75
CA VAL A 160 14.61 -2.17 3.56
C VAL A 160 13.58 -1.07 3.80
N LEU A 161 12.43 -1.39 4.40
CA LEU A 161 11.43 -0.37 4.74
C LEU A 161 11.98 0.64 5.74
N SER A 162 12.74 0.20 6.74
CA SER A 162 13.38 1.10 7.70
C SER A 162 14.43 2.00 7.04
N ALA A 163 15.22 1.48 6.10
CA ALA A 163 16.16 2.27 5.32
C ALA A 163 15.44 3.32 4.47
N LEU A 164 14.39 2.93 3.73
CA LEU A 164 13.55 3.85 2.97
C LEU A 164 13.00 5.00 3.84
N LEU A 165 12.50 4.68 5.04
CA LEU A 165 11.96 5.68 5.96
C LEU A 165 12.99 6.75 6.38
N LYS A 166 14.28 6.42 6.48
CA LYS A 166 15.33 7.40 6.79
C LYS A 166 15.49 8.47 5.71
N HIS A 167 15.10 8.15 4.48
CA HIS A 167 15.22 9.06 3.34
C HIS A 167 13.91 9.80 3.03
N VAL A 168 12.84 9.59 3.80
CA VAL A 168 11.49 10.10 3.46
C VAL A 168 11.40 11.62 3.41
N SER A 169 12.10 12.30 4.32
CA SER A 169 12.12 13.76 4.43
C SER A 169 12.74 14.45 3.22
N ARG A 170 13.52 13.74 2.40
CA ARG A 170 14.11 14.29 1.16
C ARG A 170 13.10 14.42 0.02
N TYR A 171 11.99 13.68 0.10
CA TYR A 171 11.08 13.50 -1.02
C TYR A 171 9.60 13.74 -0.69
N ILE A 172 9.24 13.86 0.59
CA ILE A 172 7.91 14.30 1.02
C ILE A 172 8.11 15.63 1.71
N ILE A 173 7.97 16.70 0.93
CA ILE A 173 8.22 18.07 1.37
C ILE A 173 6.96 18.89 1.15
N PHE A 174 6.54 19.58 2.21
CA PHE A 174 5.46 20.53 2.14
C PHE A 174 5.98 21.87 1.60
N PRO A 175 5.29 22.53 0.66
CA PRO A 175 5.80 23.73 0.00
C PRO A 175 6.06 24.86 0.99
N GLU A 176 7.20 25.53 0.84
CA GLU A 176 7.56 26.71 1.60
C GLU A 176 7.13 27.99 0.86
N VAL A 177 7.39 29.15 1.47
CA VAL A 177 7.00 30.46 0.93
C VAL A 177 7.56 30.70 -0.47
N GLU A 178 8.77 30.22 -0.73
CA GLU A 178 9.49 30.36 -1.99
C GLU A 178 8.86 29.56 -3.13
N ASP A 179 8.24 28.42 -2.82
CA ASP A 179 7.57 27.54 -3.79
C ASP A 179 6.19 28.04 -4.22
N LEU A 180 5.56 28.87 -3.38
CA LEU A 180 4.16 29.27 -3.55
C LEU A 180 3.82 29.84 -4.93
N PRO A 181 4.62 30.71 -5.56
CA PRO A 181 4.29 31.24 -6.89
C PRO A 181 4.12 30.13 -7.93
N THR A 182 5.03 29.15 -7.93
CA THR A 182 5.00 28.00 -8.85
C THR A 182 3.81 27.11 -8.54
N VAL A 183 3.66 26.67 -7.29
CA VAL A 183 2.60 25.74 -6.88
C VAL A 183 1.22 26.33 -7.14
N LYS A 184 1.01 27.63 -6.85
CA LYS A 184 -0.25 28.33 -7.14
C LYS A 184 -0.53 28.39 -8.64
N GLY A 185 0.49 28.63 -9.45
CA GLY A 185 0.38 28.64 -10.91
C GLY A 185 -0.06 27.29 -11.46
N ASP A 186 0.57 26.21 -11.00
CA ASP A 186 0.26 24.85 -11.43
C ASP A 186 -1.17 24.45 -11.07
N PHE A 187 -1.62 24.76 -9.86
CA PHE A 187 -3.00 24.49 -9.45
C PHE A 187 -4.03 25.36 -10.18
N TYR A 188 -3.68 26.62 -10.46
CA TYR A 188 -4.54 27.50 -11.23
C TYR A 188 -4.75 26.98 -12.66
N ALA A 189 -3.73 26.36 -13.26
CA ALA A 189 -3.84 25.72 -14.57
C ALA A 189 -4.78 24.49 -14.57
N LEU A 190 -4.94 23.80 -13.43
CA LEU A 190 -5.81 22.61 -13.35
C LEU A 190 -7.30 22.94 -13.32
N GLY A 191 -7.70 23.99 -12.61
CA GLY A 191 -9.13 24.29 -12.43
C GLY A 191 -9.49 25.72 -12.09
N HIS A 192 -8.57 26.66 -12.31
CA HIS A 192 -8.79 28.11 -12.19
C HIS A 192 -9.22 28.59 -10.79
N ILE A 193 -8.91 27.83 -9.74
CA ILE A 193 -9.09 28.30 -8.36
C ILE A 193 -7.80 29.00 -7.91
N PRO A 194 -7.83 30.29 -7.60
CA PRO A 194 -6.64 31.04 -7.23
C PRO A 194 -6.10 30.61 -5.87
N ASN A 195 -4.79 30.68 -5.71
CA ASN A 195 -4.07 30.43 -4.45
C ASN A 195 -4.20 29.02 -3.86
N VAL A 196 -4.67 28.03 -4.61
CA VAL A 196 -4.63 26.64 -4.17
C VAL A 196 -3.19 26.13 -4.21
N ILE A 197 -2.77 25.44 -3.15
CA ILE A 197 -1.42 24.87 -3.04
C ILE A 197 -1.39 23.35 -2.87
N GLY A 198 -2.55 22.72 -2.74
CA GLY A 198 -2.64 21.29 -2.53
C GLY A 198 -4.06 20.76 -2.54
N ALA A 199 -4.20 19.47 -2.76
CA ALA A 199 -5.42 18.72 -2.50
C ALA A 199 -5.15 17.67 -1.42
N ILE A 200 -6.12 17.50 -0.50
CA ILE A 200 -6.07 16.52 0.58
C ILE A 200 -7.22 15.52 0.45
N ASP A 201 -6.94 14.26 0.76
CA ASP A 201 -7.95 13.21 0.80
C ASP A 201 -7.48 12.01 1.63
N GLY A 202 -8.43 11.17 2.05
CA GLY A 202 -8.19 9.91 2.74
C GLY A 202 -8.20 8.71 1.78
N THR A 203 -7.39 7.69 2.07
CA THR A 203 -7.40 6.43 1.33
C THR A 203 -7.25 5.25 2.26
N HIS A 204 -8.04 4.20 2.02
CA HIS A 204 -7.98 2.99 2.83
C HIS A 204 -6.97 2.00 2.28
N VAL A 205 -6.17 1.42 3.17
CA VAL A 205 -5.25 0.31 2.90
C VAL A 205 -5.70 -0.89 3.72
N ALA A 206 -6.03 -1.99 3.04
CA ALA A 206 -6.58 -3.19 3.66
C ALA A 206 -5.53 -3.89 4.53
N LEU A 207 -5.94 -4.37 5.71
CA LEU A 207 -5.10 -5.14 6.61
C LEU A 207 -5.88 -6.26 7.28
N VAL A 208 -5.14 -7.20 7.85
CA VAL A 208 -5.66 -8.16 8.83
C VAL A 208 -5.63 -7.48 10.21
N PRO A 209 -6.79 -7.26 10.83
CA PRO A 209 -6.85 -6.54 12.10
C PRO A 209 -6.35 -7.42 13.26
N PRO A 210 -5.88 -6.81 14.37
CA PRO A 210 -5.58 -7.55 15.58
C PRO A 210 -6.88 -8.04 16.24
N HIS A 211 -6.87 -9.27 16.78
CA HIS A 211 -8.04 -9.93 17.36
C HIS A 211 -8.76 -9.09 18.43
N ARG A 212 -8.02 -8.44 19.33
CA ARG A 212 -8.58 -7.71 20.48
C ARG A 212 -9.18 -6.34 20.15
N SER A 213 -9.08 -5.86 18.90
CA SER A 213 -9.56 -4.52 18.51
C SER A 213 -10.03 -4.44 17.06
N GLU A 214 -10.58 -5.53 16.52
CA GLU A 214 -11.01 -5.60 15.12
C GLU A 214 -11.93 -4.45 14.70
N GLN A 215 -12.92 -4.13 15.54
CA GLN A 215 -13.97 -3.16 15.20
C GLN A 215 -13.41 -1.77 14.89
N VAL A 216 -12.30 -1.36 15.51
CA VAL A 216 -11.72 -0.02 15.25
C VAL A 216 -11.10 0.07 13.86
N TYR A 217 -10.74 -1.06 13.24
CA TYR A 217 -10.19 -1.10 11.88
C TYR A 217 -11.28 -1.20 10.81
N ARG A 218 -12.53 -1.46 11.18
CA ARG A 218 -13.64 -1.63 10.26
C ARG A 218 -14.06 -0.28 9.68
N ASN A 219 -13.95 -0.14 8.35
CA ASN A 219 -14.33 1.07 7.65
C ASN A 219 -15.80 1.09 7.21
N ARG A 220 -16.24 2.22 6.63
CA ARG A 220 -17.58 2.42 6.07
C ARG A 220 -17.98 1.45 4.94
N LYS A 221 -17.01 0.74 4.34
CA LYS A 221 -17.22 -0.27 3.30
C LYS A 221 -17.19 -1.70 3.87
N SER A 222 -17.29 -1.85 5.20
CA SER A 222 -17.34 -3.13 5.91
C SER A 222 -16.12 -4.03 5.73
N TYR A 223 -14.93 -3.47 5.50
CA TYR A 223 -13.67 -4.22 5.57
C TYR A 223 -12.65 -3.54 6.50
N HIS A 224 -11.64 -4.29 6.92
CA HIS A 224 -10.59 -3.80 7.84
C HIS A 224 -9.48 -3.07 7.09
N SER A 225 -9.11 -1.89 7.59
CA SER A 225 -8.11 -1.04 6.94
C SER A 225 -7.44 -0.08 7.90
N LEU A 226 -6.33 0.51 7.47
CA LEU A 226 -5.89 1.83 7.94
C LEU A 226 -6.51 2.90 7.06
N ASN A 227 -6.88 4.03 7.67
CA ASN A 227 -7.20 5.24 6.93
C ASN A 227 -5.94 6.11 6.83
N VAL A 228 -5.46 6.29 5.61
CA VAL A 228 -4.25 7.06 5.29
C VAL A 228 -4.65 8.39 4.70
N GLN A 229 -4.38 9.48 5.39
CA GLN A 229 -4.53 10.84 4.86
C GLN A 229 -3.29 11.21 4.08
N MET A 230 -3.47 11.86 2.93
CA MET A 230 -2.37 12.42 2.16
C MET A 230 -2.71 13.81 1.64
N ALA A 231 -1.68 14.62 1.43
CA ALA A 231 -1.72 15.85 0.65
C ALA A 231 -0.83 15.71 -0.59
N CYS A 232 -1.26 16.27 -1.72
CA CYS A 232 -0.45 16.30 -2.92
C CYS A 232 -0.54 17.64 -3.67
N LEU A 233 0.50 17.95 -4.43
CA LEU A 233 0.63 19.11 -5.30
C LEU A 233 0.10 18.84 -6.71
N ALA A 234 0.01 19.88 -7.55
CA ALA A 234 -0.64 19.85 -8.87
C ALA A 234 -0.02 18.83 -9.85
N VAL A 235 1.24 18.45 -9.65
CA VAL A 235 1.95 17.41 -10.43
C VAL A 235 1.96 16.08 -9.69
N GLN A 236 0.94 15.77 -8.89
CA GLN A 236 0.83 14.51 -8.13
C GLN A 236 1.99 14.21 -7.18
N TYR A 237 2.79 15.23 -6.86
CA TYR A 237 3.86 15.13 -5.87
C TYR A 237 3.25 15.06 -4.48
N ILE A 238 3.63 14.07 -3.70
CA ILE A 238 3.09 13.86 -2.35
C ILE A 238 3.85 14.77 -1.40
N SER A 239 3.14 15.68 -0.74
CA SER A 239 3.73 16.68 0.15
C SER A 239 3.54 16.36 1.63
N GLN A 240 2.58 15.50 1.97
CA GLN A 240 2.35 15.04 3.34
C GLN A 240 1.62 13.70 3.33
N VAL A 241 1.96 12.81 4.28
CA VAL A 241 1.24 11.55 4.52
C VAL A 241 1.08 11.31 6.02
N ASN A 242 -0.11 10.87 6.43
CA ASN A 242 -0.39 10.34 7.75
C ASN A 242 -1.08 8.98 7.63
N ALA A 243 -0.42 7.92 8.09
CA ALA A 243 -0.88 6.53 7.97
C ALA A 243 -1.12 5.84 9.33
N MET A 244 -1.37 6.63 10.39
CA MET A 244 -1.41 6.14 11.78
C MET A 244 -2.81 5.74 12.25
N PHE A 245 -3.86 6.00 11.47
CA PHE A 245 -5.23 5.88 11.96
C PHE A 245 -5.94 4.59 11.48
N PRO A 246 -6.70 3.93 12.38
CA PRO A 246 -7.60 2.83 12.01
C PRO A 246 -8.68 3.24 11.00
N GLY A 247 -9.20 2.26 10.26
CA GLY A 247 -10.16 2.47 9.18
C GLY A 247 -11.54 3.01 9.59
N SER A 248 -11.91 2.94 10.87
CA SER A 248 -13.14 3.56 11.39
C SER A 248 -13.01 5.08 11.57
N VAL A 249 -11.78 5.61 11.63
CA VAL A 249 -11.53 7.02 11.95
C VAL A 249 -11.86 7.91 10.74
N HIS A 250 -12.63 8.96 10.99
CA HIS A 250 -13.01 9.94 9.97
C HIS A 250 -11.86 10.87 9.59
N ASP A 251 -11.81 11.26 8.31
CA ASP A 251 -10.77 12.12 7.74
C ASP A 251 -10.59 13.46 8.48
N ALA A 252 -11.68 14.06 8.95
CA ALA A 252 -11.65 15.28 9.76
C ALA A 252 -10.89 15.10 11.09
N TYR A 253 -10.99 13.93 11.72
CA TYR A 253 -10.25 13.63 12.94
C TYR A 253 -8.76 13.45 12.65
N ILE A 254 -8.43 12.78 11.54
CA ILE A 254 -7.04 12.62 11.10
C ILE A 254 -6.41 13.98 10.81
N LEU A 255 -7.13 14.87 10.11
CA LEU A 255 -6.65 16.23 9.81
C LEU A 255 -6.28 17.00 11.09
N ARG A 256 -7.16 16.94 12.10
CA ARG A 256 -6.95 17.63 13.38
C ARG A 256 -5.72 17.11 14.13
N ASN A 257 -5.38 15.84 13.95
CA ASN A 257 -4.23 15.19 14.58
C ASN A 257 -3.06 14.97 13.59
N SER A 258 -2.98 15.81 12.55
CA SER A 258 -1.89 15.82 11.59
C SER A 258 -1.04 17.07 11.75
N SER A 259 0.11 17.13 11.07
CA SER A 259 0.95 18.33 10.99
C SER A 259 0.43 19.42 10.03
N ILE A 260 -0.58 19.11 9.21
CA ILE A 260 -1.09 20.05 8.18
C ILE A 260 -1.62 21.36 8.79
N PRO A 261 -2.41 21.37 9.88
CA PRO A 261 -2.88 22.62 10.47
C PRO A 261 -1.74 23.58 10.86
N ASP A 262 -0.66 23.07 11.43
CA ASP A 262 0.50 23.87 11.84
C ASP A 262 1.25 24.41 10.62
N MET A 263 1.47 23.58 9.59
CA MET A 263 2.06 24.00 8.32
C MET A 263 1.22 25.10 7.64
N MET A 264 -0.10 24.95 7.61
CA MET A 264 -1.01 25.93 7.01
C MET A 264 -1.09 27.23 7.82
N ALA A 265 -0.96 27.16 9.15
CA ALA A 265 -0.89 28.34 10.01
C ALA A 265 0.35 29.20 9.68
N GLN A 266 1.50 28.58 9.41
CA GLN A 266 2.72 29.28 9.00
C GLN A 266 2.55 30.00 7.65
N LEU A 267 1.78 29.42 6.73
CA LEU A 267 1.53 29.99 5.40
C LEU A 267 0.31 30.91 5.32
N GLN A 268 -0.47 31.06 6.40
CA GLN A 268 -1.77 31.74 6.40
C GLN A 268 -1.71 33.18 5.84
N ARG A 269 -0.60 33.89 6.07
CA ARG A 269 -0.40 35.28 5.58
C ARG A 269 -0.37 35.37 4.05
N HIS A 270 -0.10 34.27 3.36
CA HIS A 270 -0.01 34.20 1.90
C HIS A 270 -1.34 33.84 1.21
N ARG A 271 -2.44 33.78 1.97
CA ARG A 271 -3.81 33.52 1.49
C ARG A 271 -3.89 32.26 0.63
N VAL A 272 -3.32 31.17 1.13
CA VAL A 272 -3.23 29.86 0.46
C VAL A 272 -4.37 28.93 0.88
N TRP A 273 -4.74 28.02 0.00
CA TRP A 273 -5.82 27.06 0.23
C TRP A 273 -5.40 25.63 -0.09
N LEU A 274 -5.86 24.69 0.73
CA LEU A 274 -5.97 23.28 0.37
C LEU A 274 -7.40 22.99 -0.08
N LEU A 275 -7.56 21.98 -0.94
CA LEU A 275 -8.87 21.46 -1.32
C LEU A 275 -9.12 20.10 -0.68
N GLY A 276 -10.19 19.97 0.10
CA GLY A 276 -10.62 18.72 0.71
C GLY A 276 -11.96 18.24 0.18
N ASP A 277 -12.29 16.96 0.40
CA ASP A 277 -13.61 16.42 0.11
C ASP A 277 -14.70 16.95 1.09
N SER A 278 -15.95 16.49 0.95
CA SER A 278 -17.06 16.91 1.82
C SER A 278 -17.01 16.35 3.25
N GLY A 279 -16.13 15.37 3.50
CA GLY A 279 -15.88 14.77 4.82
C GLY A 279 -15.01 15.64 5.72
N TYR A 280 -14.29 16.61 5.14
CA TYR A 280 -13.51 17.59 5.88
C TYR A 280 -14.35 18.80 6.34
N PRO A 281 -13.92 19.49 7.42
CA PRO A 281 -14.48 20.80 7.76
C PRO A 281 -14.04 21.87 6.75
N ASN A 282 -14.88 22.90 6.57
CA ASN A 282 -14.48 24.10 5.84
C ASN A 282 -13.73 25.03 6.80
N LEU A 283 -12.48 25.37 6.50
CA LEU A 283 -11.59 26.17 7.36
C LEU A 283 -11.05 27.39 6.62
N SER A 284 -10.42 28.31 7.34
CA SER A 284 -9.77 29.50 6.78
C SER A 284 -8.60 29.22 5.83
N TRP A 285 -8.25 27.95 5.63
CA TRP A 285 -7.18 27.49 4.75
C TRP A 285 -7.54 26.16 4.04
N LEU A 286 -8.73 25.61 4.25
CA LEU A 286 -9.20 24.36 3.65
C LEU A 286 -10.59 24.55 3.06
N LEU A 287 -10.70 24.44 1.73
CA LEU A 287 -11.93 24.59 0.99
C LEU A 287 -12.56 23.23 0.68
N THR A 288 -13.85 23.09 0.97
CA THR A 288 -14.65 21.89 0.70
C THR A 288 -15.78 22.21 -0.28
N PRO A 289 -16.33 21.22 -1.01
CA PRO A 289 -17.41 21.48 -1.96
C PRO A 289 -18.69 21.91 -1.23
N LEU A 290 -19.47 22.76 -1.87
CA LEU A 290 -20.78 23.18 -1.38
C LEU A 290 -21.76 22.01 -1.50
N ARG A 291 -22.41 21.62 -0.40
CA ARG A 291 -23.29 20.43 -0.37
C ARG A 291 -24.55 20.60 -1.23
N ASN A 292 -25.13 21.80 -1.25
CA ASN A 292 -26.38 22.11 -1.94
C ASN A 292 -26.21 23.40 -2.78
N PRO A 293 -25.49 23.37 -3.92
CA PRO A 293 -25.38 24.53 -4.79
C PRO A 293 -26.76 24.89 -5.35
N ARG A 294 -27.13 26.17 -5.28
CA ARG A 294 -28.41 26.74 -5.74
C ARG A 294 -28.24 27.75 -6.87
N THR A 295 -27.05 28.31 -7.00
CA THR A 295 -26.73 29.31 -8.02
C THR A 295 -25.72 28.78 -9.02
N ARG A 296 -25.70 29.35 -10.23
CA ARG A 296 -24.70 29.02 -11.26
C ARG A 296 -23.26 29.21 -10.76
N ALA A 297 -23.03 30.22 -9.93
CA ALA A 297 -21.71 30.48 -9.36
C ALA A 297 -21.25 29.35 -8.41
N GLU A 298 -22.16 28.84 -7.58
CA GLU A 298 -21.88 27.72 -6.67
C GLU A 298 -21.64 26.40 -7.42
N GLU A 299 -22.39 26.16 -8.50
CA GLU A 299 -22.14 25.04 -9.41
C GLU A 299 -20.77 25.14 -10.07
N CYS A 300 -20.41 26.31 -10.62
CA CYS A 300 -19.11 26.57 -11.21
C CYS A 300 -17.97 26.36 -10.20
N TYR A 301 -18.16 26.80 -8.95
CA TYR A 301 -17.21 26.54 -7.87
C TYR A 301 -17.04 25.04 -7.62
N ASN A 302 -18.13 24.28 -7.47
CA ASN A 302 -18.05 22.84 -7.24
C ASN A 302 -17.41 22.09 -8.42
N GLU A 303 -17.69 22.52 -9.65
CA GLU A 303 -17.08 21.95 -10.85
C GLU A 303 -15.57 22.21 -10.88
N ALA A 304 -15.14 23.45 -10.61
CA ALA A 304 -13.74 23.83 -10.51
C ALA A 304 -13.02 23.10 -9.36
N HIS A 305 -13.68 22.99 -8.20
CA HIS A 305 -13.17 22.31 -7.01
C HIS A 305 -12.97 20.83 -7.31
N GLY A 306 -14.00 20.16 -7.85
CA GLY A 306 -13.92 18.76 -8.25
C GLY A 306 -12.86 18.51 -9.33
N ARG A 307 -12.75 19.38 -10.34
CA ARG A 307 -11.71 19.29 -11.38
C ARG A 307 -10.30 19.37 -10.79
N THR A 308 -10.07 20.31 -9.89
CA THR A 308 -8.77 20.55 -9.25
C THR A 308 -8.42 19.41 -8.29
N ARG A 309 -9.37 18.99 -7.44
CA ARG A 309 -9.17 17.92 -6.44
C ARG A 309 -8.89 16.55 -7.07
N ARG A 310 -9.33 16.27 -8.31
CA ARG A 310 -9.01 15.01 -9.02
C ARG A 310 -7.52 14.68 -9.05
N VAL A 311 -6.62 15.64 -8.88
CA VAL A 311 -5.18 15.38 -8.76
C VAL A 311 -4.89 14.33 -7.69
N ILE A 312 -5.47 14.44 -6.48
CA ILE A 312 -5.18 13.49 -5.40
C ILE A 312 -5.81 12.12 -5.62
N GLU A 313 -7.02 12.08 -6.20
CA GLU A 313 -7.66 10.82 -6.58
C GLU A 313 -6.82 10.06 -7.62
N ARG A 314 -6.27 10.78 -8.61
CA ARG A 314 -5.36 10.22 -9.60
C ARG A 314 -4.05 9.77 -8.96
N THR A 315 -3.51 10.53 -8.00
CA THR A 315 -2.31 10.14 -7.23
C THR A 315 -2.55 8.81 -6.50
N PHE A 316 -3.69 8.64 -5.83
CA PHE A 316 -4.04 7.36 -5.21
C PHE A 316 -4.18 6.23 -6.24
N GLY A 317 -4.78 6.51 -7.40
CA GLY A 317 -4.89 5.56 -8.50
C GLY A 317 -3.53 5.06 -8.98
N LEU A 318 -2.58 5.98 -9.22
CA LEU A 318 -1.21 5.65 -9.62
C LEU A 318 -0.47 4.86 -8.55
N LEU A 319 -0.57 5.32 -7.29
CA LEU A 319 0.03 4.67 -6.15
C LEU A 319 -0.45 3.22 -6.01
N LYS A 320 -1.76 2.99 -6.04
CA LYS A 320 -2.36 1.65 -5.90
C LYS A 320 -2.16 0.77 -7.14
N ALA A 321 -1.97 1.36 -8.32
CA ALA A 321 -1.62 0.62 -9.54
C ALA A 321 -0.17 0.13 -9.50
N ARG A 322 0.75 0.99 -9.03
CA ARG A 322 2.17 0.67 -8.89
C ARG A 322 2.42 -0.29 -7.73
N PHE A 323 1.84 -0.01 -6.56
CA PHE A 323 2.01 -0.80 -5.35
C PHE A 323 0.72 -1.52 -5.02
N ARG A 324 0.57 -2.71 -5.59
CA ARG A 324 -0.65 -3.50 -5.46
C ARG A 324 -0.92 -3.92 -4.01
N CYS A 325 0.11 -3.97 -3.17
CA CYS A 325 -0.03 -4.20 -1.73
C CYS A 325 -0.90 -3.14 -1.01
N LEU A 326 -1.12 -1.97 -1.61
CA LEU A 326 -1.99 -0.91 -1.08
C LEU A 326 -3.42 -0.98 -1.61
N HIS A 327 -3.68 -1.79 -2.63
CA HIS A 327 -4.99 -1.97 -3.22
C HIS A 327 -5.64 -3.23 -2.66
N MET A 328 -6.95 -3.20 -2.42
CA MET A 328 -7.69 -4.34 -1.85
C MET A 328 -7.57 -5.62 -2.69
N THR A 329 -7.41 -5.50 -4.01
CA THR A 329 -7.21 -6.66 -4.91
C THR A 329 -5.80 -7.25 -4.85
N GLY A 330 -4.84 -6.57 -4.22
CA GLY A 330 -3.57 -7.16 -3.80
C GLY A 330 -3.70 -7.94 -2.50
N GLY A 331 -4.92 -8.09 -1.96
CA GLY A 331 -5.17 -8.76 -0.69
C GLY A 331 -5.08 -7.81 0.50
N SER A 332 -5.15 -8.41 1.69
CA SER A 332 -4.95 -7.72 2.97
C SER A 332 -3.52 -7.87 3.41
N LEU A 333 -2.95 -6.81 3.97
CA LEU A 333 -1.65 -6.88 4.61
C LEU A 333 -1.75 -7.69 5.91
N PHE A 334 -1.05 -8.82 5.98
CA PHE A 334 -0.93 -9.70 7.16
C PHE A 334 0.08 -9.15 8.17
N TYR A 335 -0.15 -7.91 8.60
CA TYR A 335 0.69 -7.22 9.57
C TYR A 335 -0.19 -6.58 10.63
N SER A 336 0.06 -6.92 11.89
CA SER A 336 -0.63 -6.31 13.01
C SER A 336 -0.09 -4.90 13.26
N PRO A 337 -0.95 -3.86 13.28
CA PRO A 337 -0.55 -2.54 13.73
C PRO A 337 -0.21 -2.60 15.23
N LYS A 338 1.00 -2.17 15.60
CA LYS A 338 1.37 -1.96 17.01
C LYS A 338 0.64 -0.71 17.53
N LYS A 339 0.09 -0.80 18.74
CA LYS A 339 -0.51 0.34 19.46
C LYS A 339 0.64 1.20 20.01
N GLU A 340 0.69 2.48 19.64
CA GLU A 340 1.56 3.44 20.34
C GLU A 340 0.88 3.84 21.65
N ASP A 341 1.53 3.54 22.77
CA ASP A 341 1.18 4.11 24.07
C ASP A 341 2.02 5.38 24.27
N GLY A 342 1.47 6.55 23.93
CA GLY A 342 1.98 7.87 24.32
C GLY A 342 2.62 8.73 23.21
N PRO A 343 2.78 10.05 23.43
CA PRO A 343 3.28 10.98 22.44
C PRO A 343 4.80 11.08 22.55
N ASP A 344 5.53 10.49 21.62
CA ASP A 344 6.88 10.94 21.29
C ASP A 344 7.18 10.64 19.82
N ASP A 345 7.68 11.68 19.16
CA ASP A 345 8.24 11.80 17.82
C ASP A 345 7.84 10.79 16.73
N GLY A 346 7.15 11.36 15.73
CA GLY A 346 6.78 10.68 14.51
C GLY A 346 7.94 9.93 13.86
N VAL A 347 7.58 8.80 13.26
CA VAL A 347 8.43 7.85 12.54
C VAL A 347 9.15 6.87 13.47
N VAL A 348 8.51 5.74 13.77
CA VAL A 348 8.86 4.38 13.31
C VAL A 348 7.97 3.37 14.04
N ALA A 349 7.29 2.49 13.31
CA ALA A 349 6.75 1.26 13.88
C ALA A 349 7.35 0.04 13.16
N ALA A 350 8.16 -0.72 13.88
CA ALA A 350 8.64 -2.04 13.48
C ALA A 350 7.46 -3.01 13.33
N VAL A 351 7.46 -3.76 12.23
CA VAL A 351 6.39 -4.65 11.81
C VAL A 351 6.76 -6.08 12.21
N GLU A 352 5.89 -6.75 12.95
CA GLU A 352 5.99 -8.19 13.18
C GLU A 352 4.95 -8.92 12.30
N PRO A 353 5.34 -10.02 11.64
CA PRO A 353 4.39 -10.87 10.94
C PRO A 353 3.37 -11.45 11.94
N VAL A 354 2.13 -11.63 11.50
CA VAL A 354 1.16 -12.40 12.28
C VAL A 354 1.57 -13.87 12.15
N ASP A 355 2.03 -14.47 13.25
CA ASP A 355 2.30 -15.91 13.29
C ASP A 355 0.99 -16.67 13.05
N SER A 356 1.03 -17.61 12.10
CA SER A 356 -0.14 -18.40 11.67
C SER A 356 -0.49 -19.56 12.61
N ASP A 357 0.19 -19.68 13.74
CA ASP A 357 0.21 -20.90 14.54
C ASP A 357 -0.22 -20.61 16.00
N GLU A 358 -1.42 -20.06 16.18
CA GLU A 358 -2.15 -20.12 17.46
C GLU A 358 -3.58 -20.61 17.18
N GLU A 359 -3.66 -21.85 16.71
CA GLU A 359 -4.88 -22.66 16.79
C GLU A 359 -4.73 -23.54 18.05
N GLU A 360 -4.84 -22.92 19.23
CA GLU A 360 -5.01 -23.66 20.49
C GLU A 360 -6.49 -23.68 20.89
N ALA A 361 -6.94 -24.89 21.16
CA ALA A 361 -8.30 -25.28 21.43
C ALA A 361 -8.83 -24.71 22.75
N GLU A 362 -10.00 -24.09 22.70
CA GLU A 362 -10.92 -24.05 23.84
C GLU A 362 -12.20 -24.78 23.43
N GLU A 363 -12.24 -26.08 23.72
CA GLU A 363 -13.48 -26.77 24.07
C GLU A 363 -13.92 -26.22 25.43
N GLU A 364 -15.03 -25.48 25.49
CA GLU A 364 -15.82 -25.40 26.72
C GLU A 364 -17.30 -25.04 26.42
N ASP A 365 -18.15 -25.99 26.79
CA ASP A 365 -19.56 -25.93 27.15
C ASP A 365 -20.56 -25.17 26.27
N ASN A 366 -21.07 -25.94 25.32
CA ASN A 366 -22.36 -25.79 24.69
C ASN A 366 -23.50 -26.13 25.68
N ASP A 367 -23.90 -25.17 26.51
CA ASP A 367 -25.26 -25.15 27.04
C ASP A 367 -25.69 -23.71 27.37
N ASN A 368 -26.83 -23.30 26.80
CA ASN A 368 -27.60 -22.07 27.08
C ASN A 368 -27.69 -21.01 25.94
N ARG A 369 -27.99 -21.45 24.71
CA ARG A 369 -28.34 -20.59 23.55
C ARG A 369 -29.75 -20.83 22.99
N GLU A 370 -30.72 -21.17 23.84
CA GLU A 370 -32.14 -21.26 23.43
C GLU A 370 -33.13 -20.35 24.19
N SER A 371 -32.68 -19.31 24.92
CA SER A 371 -33.61 -18.46 25.70
C SER A 371 -33.65 -16.98 25.35
N VAL A 372 -32.99 -16.49 24.28
CA VAL A 372 -32.94 -15.04 23.96
C VAL A 372 -33.48 -14.66 22.57
N ILE A 373 -34.06 -15.60 21.81
CA ILE A 373 -34.60 -15.34 20.44
C ILE A 373 -36.15 -15.30 20.39
N GLN A 374 -36.85 -15.20 21.52
CA GLN A 374 -38.33 -15.16 21.55
C GLN A 374 -38.97 -13.88 22.10
N GLN A 375 -38.26 -12.74 22.13
CA GLN A 375 -38.85 -11.49 22.64
C GLN A 375 -38.85 -10.30 21.68
N TYR A 376 -38.57 -10.51 20.38
CA TYR A 376 -38.59 -9.45 19.36
C TYR A 376 -39.60 -9.65 18.22
N PHE A 377 -40.54 -10.61 18.34
CA PHE A 377 -41.69 -10.69 17.45
C PHE A 377 -42.95 -11.07 18.24
N GLN A 378 -43.59 -10.06 18.84
CA GLN A 378 -45.04 -9.97 19.05
C GLN A 378 -45.45 -8.53 19.33
#